data_AF-A0A5T1YZH3-F1
#
_entry.id   AF-A0A5T1YZH3-F1
#
_cell.length_a   1.000
_cell.length_b   1.000
_cell.length_c   1.000
_cell.angle_alpha   90.00
_cell.angle_beta   90.00
_cell.angle_gamma   90.00
#
_symmetry.space_group_name_H-M   'P 1'
#
loop_
_entity.id
_entity.type
_entity.pdbx_description
1 polymer ?
#
loop_
_entity_poly.entity_id
_entity_poly.type
_entity_poly.pdbx_seq_one_letter_code
_entity_poly.pdbx_strand_id
1 'polypeptide(L)'
;MLINQSFEIDSCDDVELNIKRTSKLEYRISYDDEKEIKAIVFIIGGYGANANIYFLDSYRNYIAKNFDVVAVHVFYHCFCQRRSDVEKYSTLADFTKDDLKLIEKVLRKYNIPCDQLANNTVVSHCEYLSEIMTELKMLNRLPYDFEERLSATFIPSRGEYQNFGIMAAIDHINALKDLVKRFPKFADLPKIYGGGSYGGYLALLIAKIAPWYVDGVIDNSGTVLPLLECIIGKDLSRPEFFF
;
A
#
# COMPACT_ATOMS: atom_id res chain seq x y z
N MET A 1 -15.97 16.04 -22.79
CA MET A 1 -16.59 15.07 -21.86
C MET A 1 -15.51 14.41 -21.02
N LEU A 2 -15.76 14.21 -19.72
CA LEU A 2 -14.80 13.49 -18.88
C LEU A 2 -14.71 12.01 -19.30
N ILE A 3 -13.53 11.61 -19.78
CA ILE A 3 -13.18 10.23 -20.11
C ILE A 3 -12.48 9.59 -18.91
N ASN A 4 -12.83 8.31 -18.66
CA ASN A 4 -12.19 7.47 -17.65
C ASN A 4 -11.80 6.15 -18.29
N GLN A 5 -10.52 5.78 -18.19
CA GLN A 5 -10.02 4.52 -18.73
C GLN A 5 -9.10 3.84 -17.71
N SER A 6 -9.07 2.51 -17.76
CA SER A 6 -8.23 1.66 -16.92
C SER A 6 -7.49 0.68 -17.80
N PHE A 7 -6.24 0.41 -17.45
CA PHE A 7 -5.35 -0.48 -18.20
C PHE A 7 -4.65 -1.43 -17.24
N GLU A 8 -4.41 -2.66 -17.70
CA GLU A 8 -3.57 -3.64 -17.04
C GLU A 8 -2.45 -4.05 -18.01
N ILE A 9 -1.20 -3.98 -17.53
CA ILE A 9 0.00 -4.27 -18.33
C ILE A 9 0.97 -5.18 -17.57
N ASP A 10 1.90 -5.78 -18.31
CA ASP A 10 3.10 -6.35 -17.71
C ASP A 10 4.06 -5.21 -17.33
N SER A 11 4.56 -5.25 -16.09
CA SER A 11 5.65 -4.40 -15.65
C SER A 11 6.97 -5.19 -15.70
N CYS A 12 7.92 -4.90 -14.81
CA CYS A 12 9.20 -5.59 -14.75
C CYS A 12 9.29 -6.58 -13.58
N ASP A 13 10.24 -7.50 -13.71
CA ASP A 13 10.75 -8.30 -12.61
C ASP A 13 11.63 -7.46 -11.68
N ASP A 14 11.83 -7.93 -10.46
CA ASP A 14 12.90 -7.42 -9.63
C ASP A 14 14.22 -8.11 -10.01
N VAL A 15 15.06 -7.38 -10.73
CA VAL A 15 16.34 -7.91 -11.23
C VAL A 15 17.37 -8.07 -10.11
N GLU A 16 17.36 -7.19 -9.12
CA GLU A 16 18.34 -7.20 -8.03
C GLU A 16 18.19 -8.45 -7.17
N LEU A 17 16.94 -8.79 -6.84
CA LEU A 17 16.63 -9.96 -6.01
C LEU A 17 16.31 -11.22 -6.82
N ASN A 18 16.35 -11.14 -8.15
CA ASN A 18 15.96 -12.21 -9.07
C ASN A 18 14.53 -12.73 -8.77
N ILE A 19 13.59 -11.83 -8.47
CA ILE A 19 12.20 -12.14 -8.16
C ILE A 19 11.35 -11.87 -9.39
N LYS A 20 10.65 -12.91 -9.87
CA LYS A 20 9.70 -12.79 -10.98
C LYS A 20 8.41 -12.14 -10.52
N ARG A 21 7.96 -11.12 -11.24
CA ARG A 21 6.66 -10.50 -11.00
C ARG A 21 5.56 -11.38 -11.59
N THR A 22 4.53 -11.66 -10.80
CA THR A 22 3.36 -12.43 -11.22
C THR A 22 2.12 -11.57 -11.41
N SER A 23 2.04 -10.41 -10.75
CA SER A 23 0.91 -9.48 -10.81
C SER A 23 0.99 -8.57 -12.05
N LYS A 24 -0.17 -8.26 -12.65
CA LYS A 24 -0.26 -7.15 -13.63
C LYS A 24 -0.17 -5.81 -12.91
N LEU A 25 0.39 -4.83 -13.60
CA LEU A 25 0.35 -3.43 -13.20
C LEU A 25 -0.94 -2.80 -13.72
N GLU A 26 -1.76 -2.28 -12.80
CA GLU A 26 -2.96 -1.51 -13.14
C GLU A 26 -2.64 -0.02 -13.07
N TYR A 27 -3.08 0.75 -14.07
CA TYR A 27 -3.13 2.20 -13.98
C TYR A 27 -4.41 2.73 -14.62
N ARG A 28 -4.86 3.89 -14.15
CA ARG A 28 -6.09 4.52 -14.60
C ARG A 28 -5.83 5.96 -14.97
N ILE A 29 -6.50 6.41 -16.02
CA ILE A 29 -6.42 7.79 -16.50
C ILE A 29 -7.78 8.44 -16.56
N SER A 30 -7.79 9.74 -16.33
CA SER A 30 -8.95 10.60 -16.56
C SER A 30 -8.52 11.87 -17.27
N TYR A 31 -9.28 12.29 -18.27
CA TYR A 31 -9.05 13.55 -19.00
C TYR A 31 -10.36 14.02 -19.61
N ASP A 32 -10.48 15.32 -19.87
CA ASP A 32 -11.63 15.87 -20.59
C ASP A 32 -11.31 16.00 -22.08
N ASP A 33 -12.00 15.23 -22.92
CA ASP A 33 -11.73 15.19 -24.36
C ASP A 33 -12.20 16.44 -25.14
N GLU A 34 -12.91 17.35 -24.46
CA GLU A 34 -13.26 18.67 -24.99
C GLU A 34 -12.14 19.70 -24.79
N LYS A 35 -11.12 19.39 -23.99
CA LYS A 35 -10.02 20.30 -23.67
C LYS A 35 -8.75 19.95 -24.43
N GLU A 36 -7.96 20.98 -24.74
CA GLU A 36 -6.59 20.81 -25.19
C GLU A 36 -5.71 20.40 -23.99
N ILE A 37 -5.28 19.15 -23.94
CA ILE A 37 -4.47 18.63 -22.84
C ILE A 37 -3.06 19.22 -22.89
N LYS A 38 -2.61 19.77 -21.76
CA LYS A 38 -1.33 20.48 -21.59
C LYS A 38 -0.30 19.75 -20.74
N ALA A 39 -0.67 18.72 -19.99
CA ALA A 39 0.26 17.93 -19.18
C ALA A 39 -0.30 16.54 -18.83
N ILE A 40 0.60 15.63 -18.46
CA ILE A 40 0.29 14.37 -17.78
C ILE A 40 0.61 14.56 -16.30
N VAL A 41 -0.37 14.34 -15.43
CA VAL A 41 -0.22 14.53 -13.98
C VAL A 41 -0.45 13.20 -13.27
N PHE A 42 0.61 12.63 -12.72
CA PHE A 42 0.53 11.49 -11.82
C PHE A 42 0.17 11.97 -10.42
N ILE A 43 -0.89 11.42 -9.85
CA ILE A 43 -1.32 11.69 -8.48
C ILE A 43 -0.99 10.45 -7.66
N ILE A 44 -0.03 10.59 -6.75
CA ILE A 44 0.54 9.48 -5.99
C ILE A 44 0.04 9.58 -4.54
N GLY A 45 -0.76 8.60 -4.14
CA GLY A 45 -1.26 8.49 -2.76
C GLY A 45 -0.15 8.20 -1.75
N GLY A 46 -0.38 8.58 -0.49
CA GLY A 46 0.47 8.21 0.63
C GLY A 46 0.50 6.70 0.91
N TYR A 47 1.26 6.30 1.93
CA TYR A 47 1.39 4.89 2.30
C TYR A 47 0.02 4.37 2.75
N GLY A 48 -0.47 3.30 2.15
CA GLY A 48 -1.80 2.77 2.46
C GLY A 48 -2.97 3.55 1.86
N ALA A 49 -2.74 4.38 0.83
CA ALA A 49 -3.81 5.05 0.10
C ALA A 49 -4.86 4.09 -0.49
N ASN A 50 -4.51 2.81 -0.63
CA ASN A 50 -5.44 1.76 -1.04
C ASN A 50 -6.61 1.57 -0.07
N ALA A 51 -6.56 2.14 1.14
CA ALA A 51 -7.65 2.06 2.11
C ALA A 51 -8.97 2.69 1.59
N ASN A 52 -8.90 3.64 0.67
CA ASN A 52 -10.08 4.30 0.10
C ASN A 52 -9.91 4.54 -1.41
N ILE A 53 -10.34 3.56 -2.20
CA ILE A 53 -10.24 3.60 -3.68
C ILE A 53 -11.20 4.64 -4.25
N TYR A 54 -12.37 4.81 -3.65
CA TYR A 54 -13.33 5.83 -4.08
C TYR A 54 -12.73 7.24 -4.03
N PHE A 55 -12.05 7.57 -2.93
CA PHE A 55 -11.40 8.86 -2.73
C PHE A 55 -10.34 9.08 -3.80
N LEU A 56 -9.51 8.07 -4.09
CA LEU A 56 -8.53 8.13 -5.16
C LEU A 56 -9.19 8.43 -6.53
N ASP A 57 -10.21 7.68 -6.93
CA ASP A 57 -10.90 7.93 -8.19
C ASP A 57 -11.54 9.34 -8.24
N SER A 58 -12.07 9.82 -7.11
CA SER A 58 -12.65 11.15 -6.98
C SER A 58 -11.62 12.26 -7.24
N TYR A 59 -10.41 12.20 -6.65
CA TYR A 59 -9.36 13.20 -6.91
C TYR A 59 -8.89 13.21 -8.35
N ARG A 60 -8.66 12.02 -8.93
CA ARG A 60 -8.26 11.90 -10.33
C ARG A 60 -9.28 12.57 -11.25
N ASN A 61 -10.56 12.30 -11.02
CA ASN A 61 -11.66 12.91 -11.77
C ASN A 61 -11.76 14.41 -11.53
N TYR A 62 -11.59 14.86 -10.29
CA TYR A 62 -11.60 16.28 -9.94
C TYR A 62 -10.48 17.03 -10.69
N ILE A 63 -9.26 16.51 -10.68
CA ILE A 63 -8.12 17.14 -11.37
C ILE A 63 -8.36 17.20 -12.87
N ALA A 64 -8.77 16.11 -13.50
CA ALA A 64 -9.08 16.08 -14.94
C ALA A 64 -10.24 17.03 -15.32
N LYS A 65 -11.25 17.20 -14.46
CA LYS A 65 -12.37 18.14 -14.69
C LYS A 65 -11.95 19.60 -14.58
N ASN A 66 -11.04 19.93 -13.68
CA ASN A 66 -10.71 21.33 -13.38
C ASN A 66 -9.48 21.84 -14.15
N PHE A 67 -8.61 20.95 -14.60
CA PHE A 67 -7.37 21.32 -15.29
C PHE A 67 -7.26 20.64 -16.66
N ASP A 68 -6.49 21.25 -17.55
CA ASP A 68 -6.24 20.79 -18.92
C ASP A 68 -5.20 19.65 -18.91
N VAL A 69 -5.47 18.55 -18.21
CA VAL A 69 -4.48 17.50 -17.96
C VAL A 69 -5.05 16.11 -18.10
N VAL A 70 -4.17 15.15 -18.38
CA VAL A 70 -4.45 13.72 -18.16
C VAL A 70 -4.00 13.39 -16.74
N ALA A 71 -4.95 13.13 -15.86
CA ALA A 71 -4.70 12.70 -14.50
C ALA A 71 -4.50 11.17 -14.45
N VAL A 72 -3.43 10.71 -13.81
CA VAL A 72 -3.03 9.29 -13.79
C VAL A 72 -2.88 8.78 -12.36
N HIS A 73 -3.50 7.63 -12.08
CA HIS A 73 -3.28 6.83 -10.87
C HIS A 73 -2.64 5.50 -11.23
N VAL A 74 -1.62 5.10 -10.48
CA VAL A 74 -0.92 3.83 -10.67
C VAL A 74 -1.14 2.96 -9.44
N PHE A 75 -1.67 1.77 -9.64
CA PHE A 75 -1.86 0.75 -8.61
C PHE A 75 -0.59 -0.09 -8.57
N TYR A 76 0.46 0.56 -8.07
CA TYR A 76 1.86 0.14 -8.13
C TYR A 76 2.18 -1.13 -7.31
N HIS A 77 3.40 -1.63 -7.43
CA HIS A 77 3.91 -2.79 -6.69
C HIS A 77 3.73 -2.60 -5.19
N CYS A 78 3.10 -3.56 -4.53
CA CYS A 78 2.77 -3.48 -3.11
C CYS A 78 1.80 -2.33 -2.80
N PHE A 79 0.85 -2.01 -3.69
CA PHE A 79 -0.20 -1.02 -3.42
C PHE A 79 -1.19 -1.47 -2.34
N CYS A 80 -1.47 -2.78 -2.23
CA CYS A 80 -2.47 -3.35 -1.33
C CYS A 80 -1.94 -3.53 0.12
N GLN A 81 -1.54 -2.44 0.77
CA GLN A 81 -0.86 -2.42 2.09
C GLN A 81 -1.81 -2.38 3.29
N ARG A 82 -3.04 -1.91 3.08
CA ARG A 82 -4.04 -1.70 4.12
C ARG A 82 -5.35 -2.40 3.79
N ARG A 83 -6.22 -2.57 4.78
CA ARG A 83 -7.61 -2.96 4.52
C ARG A 83 -8.28 -1.89 3.68
N SER A 84 -9.01 -2.31 2.65
CA SER A 84 -9.60 -1.41 1.64
C SER A 84 -11.11 -1.45 1.68
N ASP A 85 -11.74 -0.36 1.24
CA ASP A 85 -13.17 -0.29 0.90
C ASP A 85 -13.54 -1.16 -0.31
N VAL A 86 -12.54 -1.61 -1.09
CA VAL A 86 -12.73 -2.50 -2.23
C VAL A 86 -11.85 -3.74 -2.07
N GLU A 87 -12.48 -4.91 -2.01
CA GLU A 87 -11.84 -6.21 -1.71
C GLU A 87 -10.62 -6.50 -2.59
N LYS A 88 -10.68 -6.24 -3.91
CA LYS A 88 -9.57 -6.42 -4.86
C LYS A 88 -8.27 -5.69 -4.42
N TYR A 89 -8.38 -4.60 -3.67
CA TYR A 89 -7.24 -3.78 -3.24
C TYR A 89 -6.98 -3.88 -1.74
N SER A 90 -7.67 -4.78 -1.03
CA SER A 90 -7.47 -5.00 0.40
C SER A 90 -6.24 -5.87 0.65
N THR A 91 -5.52 -5.58 1.72
CA THR A 91 -4.50 -6.49 2.25
C THR A 91 -5.14 -7.74 2.85
N LEU A 92 -4.42 -8.86 2.84
CA LEU A 92 -4.72 -10.01 3.68
C LEU A 92 -4.17 -9.75 5.08
N ALA A 93 -4.81 -10.32 6.10
CA ALA A 93 -4.27 -10.40 7.46
C ALA A 93 -4.03 -11.87 7.78
N ASP A 94 -2.81 -12.21 8.19
CA ASP A 94 -2.46 -13.59 8.53
C ASP A 94 -1.47 -13.62 9.71
N PHE A 95 -1.41 -14.77 10.36
CA PHE A 95 -0.48 -15.07 11.43
C PHE A 95 0.77 -15.70 10.85
N THR A 96 1.85 -14.92 10.82
CA THR A 96 3.16 -15.47 10.44
C THR A 96 3.69 -16.38 11.54
N LYS A 97 4.71 -17.18 11.22
CA LYS A 97 5.41 -18.00 12.22
C LYS A 97 5.90 -17.18 13.42
N ASP A 98 6.32 -15.94 13.20
CA ASP A 98 6.78 -15.08 14.29
C ASP A 98 5.61 -14.51 15.10
N ASP A 99 4.45 -14.26 14.50
CA ASP A 99 3.23 -13.92 15.24
C ASP A 99 2.82 -15.09 16.14
N LEU A 100 2.82 -16.32 15.62
CA LEU A 100 2.49 -17.51 16.41
C LEU A 100 3.45 -17.68 17.60
N LYS A 101 4.76 -17.45 17.43
CA LYS A 101 5.72 -17.50 18.55
C LYS A 101 5.45 -16.44 19.62
N LEU A 102 5.02 -15.24 19.22
CA LEU A 102 4.67 -14.18 20.16
C LEU A 102 3.39 -14.54 20.93
N ILE A 103 2.39 -15.04 20.22
CA ILE A 103 1.14 -15.53 20.82
C ILE A 103 1.42 -16.69 21.78
N GLU A 104 2.26 -17.65 21.39
CA GLU A 104 2.65 -18.77 22.26
C GLU A 104 3.23 -18.29 23.59
N LYS A 105 4.12 -17.29 23.56
CA LYS A 105 4.69 -16.70 24.79
C LYS A 105 3.61 -16.10 25.69
N VAL A 106 2.62 -15.43 25.10
CA VAL A 106 1.49 -14.83 25.82
C VAL A 106 0.59 -15.92 26.41
N LEU A 107 0.23 -16.95 25.64
CA LEU A 107 -0.59 -18.06 26.13
C LEU A 107 0.09 -18.77 27.30
N ARG A 108 1.40 -19.03 27.20
CA ARG A 108 2.20 -19.63 28.29
C ARG A 108 2.24 -18.78 29.55
N LYS A 109 2.33 -17.45 29.42
CA LYS A 109 2.28 -16.51 30.56
C LYS A 109 1.00 -16.67 31.39
N TYR A 110 -0.11 -17.03 30.76
CA TYR A 110 -1.41 -17.23 31.41
C TYR A 110 -1.76 -18.71 31.62
N ASN A 111 -0.80 -19.63 31.47
CA ASN A 111 -0.98 -21.07 31.60
C ASN A 111 -2.05 -21.66 30.65
N ILE A 112 -2.22 -21.06 29.47
CA ILE A 112 -3.11 -21.57 28.43
C ILE A 112 -2.37 -22.62 27.58
N PRO A 113 -2.94 -23.82 27.36
CA PRO A 113 -2.38 -24.82 26.45
C PRO A 113 -2.18 -24.29 25.03
N CYS A 114 -1.08 -24.66 24.38
CA CYS A 114 -0.69 -24.17 23.05
C CYS A 114 -0.15 -25.28 22.13
N ASP A 115 -0.36 -26.55 22.49
CA ASP A 115 0.08 -27.73 21.73
C ASP A 115 -0.53 -27.81 20.32
N GLN A 116 -1.65 -27.14 20.08
CA GLN A 116 -2.35 -27.09 18.79
C GLN A 116 -2.30 -25.69 18.14
N LEU A 117 -1.42 -24.80 18.58
CA LEU A 117 -1.34 -23.44 18.05
C LEU A 117 -0.84 -23.44 16.58
N ALA A 118 -1.69 -23.00 15.67
CA ALA A 118 -1.45 -22.91 14.23
C ALA A 118 -2.36 -21.84 13.59
N ASN A 119 -2.14 -21.47 12.32
CA ASN A 119 -2.92 -20.41 11.65
C ASN A 119 -4.44 -20.67 11.67
N ASN A 120 -4.87 -21.93 11.60
CA ASN A 120 -6.29 -22.30 11.62
C ASN A 120 -6.89 -22.40 13.03
N THR A 121 -6.08 -22.36 14.08
CA THR A 121 -6.52 -22.49 15.48
C THR A 121 -6.19 -21.26 16.33
N VAL A 122 -5.34 -20.35 15.85
CA VAL A 122 -4.88 -19.17 16.58
C VAL A 122 -6.03 -18.28 17.04
N VAL A 123 -7.09 -18.15 16.23
CA VAL A 123 -8.27 -17.36 16.59
C VAL A 123 -8.96 -17.91 17.83
N SER A 124 -9.16 -19.23 17.92
CA SER A 124 -9.81 -19.83 19.10
C SER A 124 -8.94 -19.75 20.37
N HIS A 125 -7.61 -19.79 20.22
CA HIS A 125 -6.70 -19.54 21.35
C HIS A 125 -6.79 -18.08 21.83
N CYS A 126 -6.91 -17.11 20.91
CA CYS A 126 -7.10 -15.70 21.24
C CYS A 126 -8.46 -15.43 21.90
N GLU A 127 -9.52 -16.10 21.46
CA GLU A 127 -10.84 -16.05 22.11
C GLU A 127 -10.77 -16.57 23.54
N TYR A 128 -10.14 -17.73 23.75
CA TYR A 128 -9.96 -18.29 25.10
C TYR A 128 -9.07 -17.41 25.99
N LEU A 129 -8.02 -16.80 25.45
CA LEU A 129 -7.23 -15.79 26.16
C LEU A 129 -8.11 -14.61 26.61
N SER A 130 -9.02 -14.14 25.77
CA SER A 130 -9.94 -13.04 26.09
C SER A 130 -10.90 -13.39 27.24
N GLU A 131 -11.39 -14.63 27.29
CA GLU A 131 -12.18 -15.14 28.42
C GLU A 131 -11.37 -15.11 29.72
N ILE A 132 -10.14 -15.65 29.71
CA ILE A 132 -9.23 -15.62 30.87
C ILE A 132 -8.92 -14.19 31.29
N MET A 133 -8.68 -13.26 30.35
CA MET A 133 -8.48 -11.84 30.68
C MET A 133 -9.69 -11.25 31.41
N THR A 134 -10.90 -11.57 30.94
CA THR A 134 -12.15 -11.10 31.53
C THR A 134 -12.29 -11.61 32.97
N GLU A 135 -12.04 -12.89 33.21
CA GLU A 135 -12.09 -13.47 34.56
C GLU A 135 -11.07 -12.83 35.50
N LEU A 136 -9.83 -12.64 35.03
CA LEU A 136 -8.78 -12.00 35.83
C LEU A 136 -9.13 -10.55 36.19
N LYS A 137 -9.78 -9.81 35.29
CA LYS A 137 -10.30 -8.47 35.56
C LYS A 137 -11.43 -8.51 36.60
N MET A 138 -12.39 -9.42 36.47
CA MET A 138 -13.48 -9.59 37.44
C MET A 138 -12.97 -9.95 38.85
N LEU A 139 -11.88 -10.70 38.93
CA LEU A 139 -11.22 -11.07 40.18
C LEU A 139 -10.29 -9.96 40.74
N ASN A 140 -10.23 -8.78 40.10
CA ASN A 140 -9.30 -7.70 40.40
C ASN A 140 -7.82 -8.12 40.38
N ARG A 141 -7.47 -9.14 39.58
CA ARG A 141 -6.09 -9.58 39.36
C ARG A 141 -5.42 -8.87 38.19
N LEU A 142 -6.22 -8.24 37.32
CA LEU A 142 -5.78 -7.33 36.28
C LEU A 142 -6.58 -6.02 36.38
N PRO A 143 -5.97 -4.86 36.03
CA PRO A 143 -6.71 -3.63 35.81
C PRO A 143 -7.83 -3.82 34.78
N TYR A 144 -8.96 -3.14 34.98
CA TYR A 144 -10.12 -3.27 34.08
C TYR A 144 -9.79 -2.85 32.63
N ASP A 145 -8.94 -1.84 32.48
CA ASP A 145 -8.43 -1.29 31.22
C ASP A 145 -7.19 -2.03 30.68
N PHE A 146 -6.73 -3.10 31.34
CA PHE A 146 -5.60 -3.88 30.85
C PHE A 146 -5.94 -4.57 29.52
N GLU A 147 -5.04 -4.47 28.55
CA GLU A 147 -5.14 -5.16 27.26
C GLU A 147 -3.81 -5.85 26.95
N GLU A 148 -3.87 -7.13 26.63
CA GLU A 148 -2.73 -7.86 26.11
C GLU A 148 -2.63 -7.58 24.60
N ARG A 149 -1.46 -7.14 24.14
CA ARG A 149 -1.28 -6.70 22.76
C ARG A 149 -0.76 -7.83 21.89
N LEU A 150 -1.63 -8.40 21.07
CA LEU A 150 -1.25 -9.38 20.05
C LEU A 150 -1.10 -8.69 18.70
N SER A 151 -0.21 -9.20 17.84
CA SER A 151 -0.02 -8.66 16.50
C SER A 151 -0.26 -9.71 15.42
N ALA A 152 -0.82 -9.28 14.30
CA ALA A 152 -0.89 -10.07 13.08
C ALA A 152 -0.23 -9.29 11.93
N THR A 153 0.06 -9.98 10.83
CA THR A 153 0.77 -9.41 9.69
C THR A 153 -0.19 -9.06 8.57
N PHE A 154 -0.05 -7.86 8.02
CA PHE A 154 -0.64 -7.55 6.73
C PHE A 154 0.24 -8.08 5.59
N ILE A 155 -0.38 -8.89 4.74
CA ILE A 155 0.27 -9.49 3.57
C ILE A 155 -0.37 -8.87 2.32
N PRO A 156 0.41 -8.19 1.46
CA PRO A 156 -0.07 -7.69 0.18
C PRO A 156 -0.73 -8.80 -0.63
N SER A 157 -2.00 -8.59 -0.99
CA SER A 157 -2.86 -9.62 -1.59
C SER A 157 -2.44 -10.08 -3.01
N ARG A 158 -1.50 -9.37 -3.63
CA ARG A 158 -1.00 -9.65 -4.99
C ARG A 158 0.27 -10.51 -5.02
N GLY A 159 0.68 -11.08 -3.89
CA GLY A 159 1.92 -11.87 -3.79
C GLY A 159 3.18 -11.02 -3.98
N GLU A 160 3.07 -9.73 -3.68
CA GLU A 160 4.14 -8.74 -3.82
C GLU A 160 4.87 -8.55 -2.50
N TYR A 161 6.12 -8.12 -2.57
CA TYR A 161 6.96 -7.90 -1.40
C TYR A 161 7.32 -6.40 -1.31
N GLN A 162 7.44 -5.88 -0.10
CA GLN A 162 7.66 -4.45 0.08
C GLN A 162 9.16 -4.14 -0.01
N ASN A 163 9.59 -3.44 -1.06
CA ASN A 163 10.95 -2.89 -1.20
C ASN A 163 11.03 -1.36 -1.01
N PHE A 164 9.97 -0.80 -0.45
CA PHE A 164 9.86 0.60 -0.04
C PHE A 164 10.18 1.61 -1.15
N GLY A 165 9.83 1.28 -2.40
CA GLY A 165 9.60 2.29 -3.42
C GLY A 165 10.30 2.08 -4.75
N ILE A 166 11.33 1.23 -4.85
CA ILE A 166 12.04 1.02 -6.13
C ILE A 166 11.08 0.44 -7.18
N MET A 167 10.41 -0.66 -6.85
CA MET A 167 9.48 -1.30 -7.79
C MET A 167 8.24 -0.43 -8.02
N ALA A 168 7.77 0.26 -6.98
CA ALA A 168 6.66 1.20 -7.12
C ALA A 168 7.00 2.38 -8.05
N ALA A 169 8.18 2.98 -7.94
CA ALA A 169 8.63 4.06 -8.81
C ALA A 169 8.78 3.59 -10.27
N ILE A 170 9.35 2.40 -10.47
CA ILE A 170 9.47 1.80 -11.81
C ILE A 170 8.10 1.53 -12.43
N ASP A 171 7.10 1.11 -11.64
CA ASP A 171 5.73 0.93 -12.11
C ASP A 171 5.13 2.23 -12.64
N HIS A 172 5.39 3.38 -12.01
CA HIS A 172 4.92 4.67 -12.54
C HIS A 172 5.60 5.01 -13.87
N ILE A 173 6.90 4.73 -14.01
CA ILE A 173 7.65 4.94 -15.26
C ILE A 173 7.10 4.03 -16.37
N ASN A 174 6.79 2.77 -16.06
CA ASN A 174 6.22 1.82 -17.02
C ASN A 174 4.80 2.19 -17.41
N ALA A 175 3.98 2.67 -16.47
CA ALA A 175 2.65 3.21 -16.76
C ALA A 175 2.74 4.42 -17.72
N LEU A 176 3.69 5.35 -17.51
CA LEU A 176 3.92 6.45 -18.44
C LEU A 176 4.30 5.95 -19.84
N LYS A 177 5.27 5.03 -19.93
CA LYS A 177 5.74 4.48 -21.22
C LYS A 177 4.62 3.81 -22.01
N ASP A 178 3.77 3.04 -21.34
CA ASP A 178 2.61 2.43 -21.96
C ASP A 178 1.55 3.47 -22.35
N LEU A 179 1.28 4.46 -21.49
CA LEU A 179 0.34 5.54 -21.75
C LEU A 179 0.71 6.32 -23.03
N VAL A 180 1.96 6.79 -23.16
CA VAL A 180 2.38 7.58 -24.33
C VAL A 180 2.44 6.73 -25.60
N LYS A 181 2.64 5.41 -25.48
CA LYS A 181 2.54 4.50 -26.62
C LYS A 181 1.10 4.35 -27.11
N ARG A 182 0.13 4.28 -26.19
CA ARG A 182 -1.31 4.19 -26.51
C ARG A 182 -1.87 5.51 -27.02
N PHE A 183 -1.35 6.62 -26.52
CA PHE A 183 -1.77 7.96 -26.89
C PHE A 183 -0.54 8.77 -27.35
N PRO A 184 -0.05 8.57 -28.59
CA PRO A 184 1.14 9.25 -29.10
C PRO A 184 1.07 10.78 -29.00
N LYS A 185 -0.14 11.36 -29.08
CA LYS A 185 -0.38 12.81 -28.90
C LYS A 185 0.02 13.34 -27.51
N PHE A 186 0.18 12.47 -26.51
CA PHE A 186 0.59 12.84 -25.16
C PHE A 186 2.11 12.73 -24.95
N ALA A 187 2.87 12.19 -25.91
CA ALA A 187 4.28 11.86 -25.72
C ALA A 187 5.16 13.07 -25.35
N ASP A 188 4.88 14.22 -25.97
CA ASP A 188 5.66 15.45 -25.79
C ASP A 188 5.10 16.38 -24.70
N LEU A 189 3.98 16.01 -24.07
CA LEU A 189 3.44 16.78 -22.95
C LEU A 189 4.40 16.76 -21.76
N PRO A 190 4.43 17.80 -20.91
CA PRO A 190 5.08 17.76 -19.60
C PRO A 190 4.55 16.64 -18.69
N LYS A 191 5.45 15.94 -17.99
CA LYS A 191 5.16 14.85 -17.03
C LYS A 191 5.38 15.38 -15.62
N ILE A 192 4.30 15.50 -14.86
CA ILE A 192 4.32 16.01 -13.49
C ILE A 192 3.93 14.88 -12.53
N TYR A 193 4.68 14.71 -11.46
CA TYR A 193 4.40 13.72 -10.41
C TYR A 193 4.13 14.45 -9.10
N GLY A 194 2.92 14.33 -8.58
CA GLY A 194 2.49 14.99 -7.35
C GLY A 194 2.04 13.98 -6.31
N GLY A 195 2.52 14.11 -5.07
CA GLY A 195 2.14 13.20 -4.00
C GLY A 195 2.45 13.72 -2.61
N GLY A 196 1.77 13.14 -1.62
CA GLY A 196 1.99 13.46 -0.21
C GLY A 196 2.55 12.28 0.58
N SER A 197 3.37 12.54 1.60
CA SER A 197 3.99 11.49 2.42
C SER A 197 4.76 10.49 1.54
N TYR A 198 4.45 9.19 1.58
CA TYR A 198 5.05 8.20 0.69
C TYR A 198 4.90 8.54 -0.79
N GLY A 199 3.80 9.18 -1.20
CA GLY A 199 3.62 9.60 -2.60
C GLY A 199 4.59 10.69 -3.03
N GLY A 200 4.95 11.61 -2.13
CA GLY A 200 5.98 12.63 -2.37
C GLY A 200 7.37 12.01 -2.47
N TYR A 201 7.67 11.07 -1.58
CA TYR A 201 8.88 10.24 -1.66
C TYR A 201 8.98 9.49 -3.00
N LEU A 202 7.90 8.84 -3.46
CA LEU A 202 7.87 8.17 -4.75
C LEU A 202 8.07 9.15 -5.91
N ALA A 203 7.43 10.33 -5.89
CA ALA A 203 7.61 11.34 -6.93
C ALA A 203 9.08 11.78 -7.07
N LEU A 204 9.76 12.03 -5.94
CA LEU A 204 11.19 12.35 -5.91
C LEU A 204 12.06 11.17 -6.38
N LEU A 205 11.71 9.94 -5.99
CA LEU A 205 12.43 8.74 -6.40
C LEU A 205 12.32 8.48 -7.91
N ILE A 206 11.13 8.70 -8.49
CA ILE A 206 10.90 8.61 -9.94
C ILE A 206 11.78 9.62 -10.67
N ALA A 207 11.81 10.88 -10.21
CA ALA A 207 12.68 11.92 -10.77
C ALA A 207 14.17 11.55 -10.69
N LYS A 208 14.57 10.83 -9.63
CA LYS A 208 15.96 10.37 -9.48
C LYS A 208 16.31 9.21 -10.42
N ILE A 209 15.41 8.23 -10.57
CA ILE A 209 15.62 7.04 -11.39
C ILE A 209 15.54 7.37 -12.88
N ALA A 210 14.58 8.21 -13.27
CA ALA A 210 14.21 8.45 -14.66
C ALA A 210 14.00 9.95 -14.94
N PRO A 211 15.03 10.79 -14.76
CA PRO A 211 14.89 12.26 -14.84
C PRO A 211 14.35 12.75 -16.18
N TRP A 212 14.64 12.04 -17.27
CA TRP A 212 14.16 12.37 -18.63
C TRP A 212 12.64 12.14 -18.82
N TYR A 213 12.00 11.48 -17.88
CA TYR A 213 10.56 11.21 -17.87
C TYR A 213 9.81 12.07 -16.84
N VAL A 214 10.46 13.11 -16.29
CA VAL A 214 9.91 13.99 -15.26
C VAL A 214 10.25 15.44 -15.56
N ASP A 215 9.23 16.26 -15.78
CA ASP A 215 9.36 17.71 -16.00
C ASP A 215 9.05 18.52 -14.73
N GLY A 216 8.32 17.92 -13.77
CA GLY A 216 8.01 18.57 -12.50
C GLY A 216 7.64 17.60 -11.39
N VAL A 217 7.95 17.98 -10.16
CA VAL A 217 7.58 17.24 -8.94
C VAL A 217 6.85 18.18 -7.99
N ILE A 218 5.72 17.72 -7.45
CA ILE A 218 5.00 18.38 -6.36
C ILE A 218 5.08 17.46 -5.13
N ASP A 219 6.01 17.77 -4.24
CA ASP A 219 6.16 17.07 -2.98
C ASP A 219 5.37 17.75 -1.86
N ASN A 220 4.49 17.01 -1.20
CA ASN A 220 3.86 17.43 0.04
C ASN A 220 4.27 16.54 1.21
N SER A 221 5.24 17.00 1.98
CA SER A 221 5.70 16.32 3.20
C SER A 221 6.25 14.90 2.92
N GLY A 222 6.98 14.74 1.82
CA GLY A 222 7.66 13.52 1.45
C GLY A 222 8.68 13.08 2.50
N THR A 223 8.80 11.76 2.68
CA THR A 223 9.74 11.20 3.64
C THR A 223 11.13 11.10 3.02
N VAL A 224 12.13 11.74 3.63
CA VAL A 224 13.53 11.68 3.16
C VAL A 224 14.21 10.35 3.55
N LEU A 225 13.71 9.70 4.60
CA LEU A 225 14.15 8.39 5.06
C LEU A 225 13.05 7.36 4.87
N PRO A 226 13.40 6.08 4.64
CA PRO A 226 12.42 5.02 4.68
C PRO A 226 11.64 5.01 5.99
N LEU A 227 10.32 4.92 5.93
CA LEU A 227 9.48 4.70 7.11
C LEU A 227 9.69 3.26 7.58
N LEU A 228 10.79 3.02 8.29
CA LEU A 228 11.19 1.69 8.74
C LEU A 228 10.10 1.00 9.55
N GLU A 229 9.28 1.76 10.29
CA GLU A 229 8.13 1.24 11.04
C GLU A 229 7.08 0.57 10.13
N CYS A 230 6.98 0.98 8.87
CA CYS A 230 6.10 0.37 7.88
C CYS A 230 6.73 -0.84 7.15
N ILE A 231 8.02 -1.12 7.36
CA ILE A 231 8.75 -2.21 6.70
C ILE A 231 9.12 -3.30 7.72
N ILE A 232 9.74 -2.88 8.82
CA ILE A 232 10.31 -3.71 9.88
C ILE A 232 9.69 -3.37 11.25
N GLY A 233 8.44 -2.88 11.26
CA GLY A 233 7.76 -2.41 12.48
C GLY A 233 7.81 -3.42 13.62
N LYS A 234 7.71 -4.72 13.33
CA LYS A 234 7.83 -5.77 14.36
C LYS A 234 9.18 -5.78 15.06
N ASP A 235 10.27 -5.65 14.32
CA ASP A 235 11.63 -5.60 14.88
C ASP A 235 11.84 -4.35 15.74
N LEU A 236 11.05 -3.30 15.46
CA LEU A 236 11.01 -2.06 16.23
C LEU A 236 9.97 -2.07 17.37
N SER A 237 9.31 -3.21 17.63
CA SER A 237 8.21 -3.32 18.60
C SER A 237 7.04 -2.35 18.32
N ARG A 238 6.83 -2.01 17.05
CA ARG A 238 5.76 -1.18 16.49
C ARG A 238 5.06 -1.92 15.35
N PRO A 239 4.35 -3.04 15.64
CA PRO A 239 3.64 -3.78 14.61
C PRO A 239 2.55 -2.91 13.97
N GLU A 240 2.25 -3.16 12.70
CA GLU A 240 1.27 -2.38 11.95
C GLU A 240 -0.18 -2.56 12.43
N PHE A 241 -0.45 -3.67 13.12
CA PHE A 241 -1.78 -4.05 13.57
C PHE A 241 -1.70 -4.79 14.91
N PHE A 242 -2.40 -4.24 15.90
CA PHE A 242 -2.75 -4.93 17.13
C PHE A 242 -4.19 -5.40 17.05
N PHE A 243 -4.49 -6.56 17.62
CA PHE A 243 -5.85 -7.07 17.76
C PHE A 243 -6.07 -7.70 19.13
#